data_AF-A0A1B6HTY8-F1
#
_entry.id   AF-A0A1B6HTY8-F1
#
_cell.length_a   1.000
_cell.length_b   1.000
_cell.length_c   1.000
_cell.angle_alpha   90.00
_cell.angle_beta   90.00
_cell.angle_gamma   90.00
#
_symmetry.space_group_name_H-M   'P 1'
#
loop_
_entity.id
_entity.type
_entity.pdbx_description
1 polymer ?
#
loop_
_entity_poly.entity_id
_entity_poly.type
_entity_poly.pdbx_seq_one_letter_code
_entity_poly.pdbx_strand_id
1 'polypeptide(L)'
;LDSYKCNPVCSKECQNGKCSAPEVCSCNYGYAKDSLNSYKCNPVCSKECQNGKCSAPEVCSCNFGYKKDTSDSYRCYPVCSRECLNGKCTAPDVCSCNYGYEKDNLDSYRCNPVCRKKCQFGECTAPEICSCDDGYEKDTLDSYSCNPICIKKCQNGKCSAPEACSCNYGYEKDNLDSYKCNPVCSKECQNGKCSAPEVCSCKYGYEKDSLDSYKCNPVCSKECQNGKCSAPE
;
A
#
# COMPACT_ATOMS: atom_id res chain seq x y z
N LEU A 1 -40.77 7.90 -75.38
CA LEU A 1 -40.35 6.54 -74.96
C LEU A 1 -38.93 6.37 -75.48
N ASP A 2 -37.90 6.66 -74.66
CA ASP A 2 -36.49 6.62 -75.09
C ASP A 2 -35.97 5.18 -75.14
N SER A 3 -35.82 4.65 -76.36
CA SER A 3 -35.52 3.22 -76.62
C SER A 3 -34.04 2.89 -76.88
N TYR A 4 -33.09 3.77 -76.51
CA TYR A 4 -31.65 3.55 -76.76
C TYR A 4 -30.74 3.80 -75.54
N LYS A 5 -31.24 3.56 -74.32
CA LYS A 5 -30.40 3.65 -73.10
C LYS A 5 -29.66 2.32 -72.88
N CYS A 6 -28.38 2.28 -73.25
CA CYS A 6 -27.48 1.20 -72.87
C CYS A 6 -27.08 1.35 -71.40
N ASN A 7 -27.64 0.50 -70.52
CA ASN A 7 -27.21 0.43 -69.14
C ASN A 7 -26.03 -0.55 -69.02
N PRO A 8 -24.95 -0.19 -68.31
CA PRO A 8 -23.84 -1.11 -68.06
C PRO A 8 -24.32 -2.31 -67.24
N VAL A 9 -23.82 -3.49 -67.59
CA VAL A 9 -24.15 -4.76 -66.92
C VAL A 9 -22.94 -5.22 -66.10
N CYS A 10 -23.19 -5.56 -64.84
CA CYS A 10 -22.22 -6.18 -63.95
C CYS A 10 -22.79 -7.54 -63.53
N SER A 11 -21.96 -8.60 -63.63
CA SER A 11 -22.36 -9.97 -63.26
C SER A 11 -22.72 -10.14 -61.78
N LYS A 12 -22.25 -9.25 -60.91
CA LYS A 12 -22.61 -9.16 -59.49
C LYS A 12 -22.98 -7.72 -59.13
N GLU A 13 -23.80 -7.58 -58.09
CA GLU A 13 -24.17 -6.26 -57.55
C GLU A 13 -22.94 -5.53 -56.98
N CYS A 14 -22.80 -4.25 -57.33
CA CYS A 14 -21.74 -3.38 -56.80
C CYS A 14 -22.09 -2.92 -55.38
N GLN A 15 -21.54 -3.58 -54.35
CA GLN A 15 -21.77 -3.20 -52.96
C GLN A 15 -21.12 -1.84 -52.65
N ASN A 16 -21.93 -0.86 -52.21
CA ASN A 16 -21.53 0.54 -51.99
C ASN A 16 -20.94 1.23 -53.24
N GLY A 17 -21.40 0.85 -54.43
CA GLY A 17 -21.00 1.46 -55.69
C GLY A 17 -22.11 1.42 -56.73
N LYS A 18 -21.78 1.83 -57.95
CA LYS A 18 -22.65 1.76 -59.12
C LYS A 18 -21.90 1.10 -60.27
N CYS A 19 -22.61 0.28 -61.06
CA CYS A 19 -22.07 -0.26 -62.30
C CYS A 19 -21.93 0.90 -63.29
N SER A 20 -20.70 1.25 -63.67
CA SER A 20 -20.40 2.42 -64.52
C SER A 20 -19.98 2.03 -65.93
N ALA A 21 -19.44 0.82 -66.10
CA ALA A 21 -19.14 0.18 -67.38
C ALA A 21 -19.29 -1.35 -67.23
N PRO A 22 -19.29 -2.14 -68.33
CA PRO A 22 -19.39 -3.59 -68.25
C PRO A 22 -18.36 -4.18 -67.29
N GLU A 23 -18.83 -4.91 -66.27
CA GLU A 23 -18.01 -5.48 -65.19
C GLU A 23 -17.16 -4.47 -64.36
N VAL A 24 -17.44 -3.17 -64.46
CA VAL A 24 -16.75 -2.10 -63.72
C VAL A 24 -17.68 -1.46 -62.70
N CYS A 25 -17.36 -1.69 -61.41
CA CYS A 25 -17.99 -0.99 -60.30
C CYS A 25 -17.20 0.28 -59.94
N SER A 26 -17.89 1.44 -59.99
CA SER A 26 -17.39 2.70 -59.45
C SER A 26 -17.94 2.90 -58.03
N CYS A 27 -17.05 3.07 -57.06
CA CYS A 27 -17.42 3.25 -55.66
C CYS A 27 -18.10 4.60 -55.41
N ASN A 28 -19.05 4.62 -54.47
CA ASN A 28 -19.67 5.86 -54.01
C ASN A 28 -18.66 6.74 -53.26
N TYR A 29 -18.96 8.04 -53.11
CA TYR A 29 -18.11 8.97 -52.38
C TYR A 29 -17.78 8.45 -50.97
N GLY A 30 -16.50 8.50 -50.59
CA GLY A 30 -16.02 7.98 -49.31
C GLY A 30 -15.84 6.46 -49.25
N TYR A 31 -15.91 5.76 -50.38
CA TYR A 31 -15.62 4.33 -50.48
C TYR A 31 -14.50 4.04 -51.49
N ALA A 32 -13.70 3.02 -51.22
CA ALA A 32 -12.61 2.56 -52.08
C ALA A 32 -12.81 1.10 -52.47
N LYS A 33 -12.34 0.72 -53.66
CA LYS A 33 -12.49 -0.63 -54.19
C LYS A 33 -11.74 -1.64 -53.31
N ASP A 34 -12.38 -2.75 -52.98
CA ASP A 34 -11.76 -3.84 -52.24
C ASP A 34 -10.68 -4.51 -53.09
N SER A 35 -9.57 -4.90 -52.46
CA SER A 35 -8.39 -5.46 -53.15
C SER A 35 -8.63 -6.90 -53.65
N LEU A 36 -9.58 -7.62 -53.07
CA LEU A 36 -9.88 -9.02 -53.38
C LEU A 36 -11.17 -9.18 -54.19
N ASN A 37 -12.12 -8.24 -54.05
CA ASN A 37 -13.41 -8.28 -54.74
C ASN A 37 -13.71 -6.98 -55.48
N SER A 38 -13.62 -7.01 -56.82
CA SER A 38 -13.87 -5.86 -57.68
C SER A 38 -15.32 -5.32 -57.66
N TYR A 39 -16.28 -6.08 -57.11
CA TYR A 39 -17.67 -5.66 -56.94
C TYR A 39 -17.97 -5.12 -55.54
N LYS A 40 -16.97 -5.02 -54.67
CA LYS A 40 -17.12 -4.52 -53.31
C LYS A 40 -16.35 -3.22 -53.12
N CYS A 41 -17.01 -2.23 -52.54
CA CYS A 41 -16.41 -0.99 -52.11
C CYS A 41 -16.44 -0.90 -50.58
N ASN A 42 -15.26 -0.81 -49.97
CA ASN A 42 -15.10 -0.66 -48.53
C ASN A 42 -15.12 0.83 -48.13
N PRO A 43 -15.72 1.19 -46.99
CA PRO A 43 -15.73 2.57 -46.52
C PRO A 43 -14.31 3.05 -46.22
N VAL A 44 -14.07 4.34 -46.47
CA VAL A 44 -12.81 5.02 -46.21
C VAL A 44 -12.98 5.91 -44.99
N CYS A 45 -12.01 5.82 -44.10
CA CYS A 45 -11.88 6.68 -42.93
C CYS A 45 -10.56 7.44 -43.06
N SER A 46 -10.58 8.76 -42.86
CA SER A 46 -9.40 9.62 -42.96
C SER A 46 -8.31 9.29 -41.94
N LYS A 47 -8.69 8.67 -40.81
CA LYS A 47 -7.79 8.10 -39.82
C LYS A 47 -8.13 6.64 -39.55
N GLU A 48 -7.15 5.90 -39.06
CA GLU A 48 -7.35 4.52 -38.62
C GLU A 48 -8.28 4.45 -37.41
N CYS A 49 -9.25 3.54 -37.45
CA CYS A 49 -10.16 3.27 -36.34
C CYS A 49 -9.44 2.43 -35.26
N GLN A 50 -8.88 3.07 -34.24
CA GLN A 50 -8.17 2.38 -33.16
C GLN A 50 -9.14 1.53 -32.33
N ASN A 51 -8.87 0.22 -32.23
CA ASN A 51 -9.75 -0.78 -31.61
C ASN A 51 -11.17 -0.84 -32.22
N GLY A 52 -11.27 -0.58 -33.52
CA GLY A 52 -12.52 -0.65 -34.26
C GLY A 52 -12.31 -0.94 -35.73
N LYS A 53 -13.38 -0.76 -36.50
CA LYS A 53 -13.38 -0.88 -37.96
C LYS A 53 -14.14 0.28 -38.59
N CYS A 54 -13.70 0.69 -39.76
CA CYS A 54 -14.44 1.67 -40.57
C CYS A 54 -15.72 0.98 -41.07
N SER A 55 -16.88 1.41 -40.58
CA SER A 55 -18.19 0.81 -40.91
C SER A 55 -18.96 1.58 -41.96
N ALA A 56 -18.70 2.88 -42.06
CA ALA A 56 -19.20 3.78 -43.09
C ALA A 56 -18.17 4.91 -43.28
N PRO A 57 -18.25 5.73 -44.34
CA PRO A 57 -17.28 6.81 -44.58
C PRO A 57 -17.15 7.72 -43.36
N GLU A 58 -15.92 7.91 -42.88
CA GLU A 58 -15.60 8.67 -41.66
C GLU A 58 -16.29 8.16 -40.36
N VAL A 59 -16.85 6.95 -40.35
CA VAL A 59 -17.55 6.37 -39.19
C VAL A 59 -16.88 5.07 -38.74
N CYS A 60 -16.26 5.14 -37.57
CA CYS A 60 -15.72 3.97 -36.87
C CYS A 60 -16.77 3.28 -35.98
N SER A 61 -16.85 1.96 -36.10
CA SER A 61 -17.55 1.05 -35.19
C SER A 61 -16.55 0.33 -34.30
N CYS A 62 -16.74 0.38 -32.99
CA CYS A 62 -15.82 -0.24 -32.03
C CYS A 62 -15.93 -1.77 -32.03
N ASN A 63 -14.82 -2.43 -31.71
CA ASN A 63 -14.80 -3.88 -31.50
C ASN A 63 -15.57 -4.26 -30.21
N PHE A 64 -15.92 -5.54 -30.07
CA PHE A 64 -16.59 -6.03 -28.87
C PHE A 64 -15.76 -5.73 -27.61
N GLY A 65 -16.42 -5.24 -26.56
CA GLY A 65 -15.76 -4.83 -25.32
C GLY A 65 -15.08 -3.45 -25.38
N TYR A 66 -15.26 -2.68 -26.45
CA TYR A 66 -14.78 -1.31 -26.57
C TYR A 66 -15.92 -0.32 -26.77
N LYS A 67 -15.71 0.92 -26.34
CA LYS A 67 -16.67 2.02 -26.48
C LYS A 67 -16.02 3.22 -27.15
N LYS A 68 -16.82 3.94 -27.93
CA LYS A 68 -16.36 5.10 -28.71
C LYS A 68 -15.93 6.23 -27.77
N ASP A 69 -14.76 6.80 -28.04
CA ASP A 69 -14.26 7.98 -27.34
C ASP A 69 -15.09 9.22 -27.76
N THR A 70 -15.46 10.04 -26.77
CA THR A 70 -16.24 11.26 -27.00
C THR A 70 -15.40 12.39 -27.58
N SER A 71 -14.09 12.37 -27.35
CA SER A 71 -13.14 13.38 -27.81
C SER A 71 -12.51 13.03 -29.17
N ASP A 72 -12.41 11.74 -29.51
CA ASP A 72 -11.92 11.29 -30.81
C ASP A 72 -12.80 10.16 -31.39
N SER A 73 -13.58 10.49 -32.42
CA SER A 73 -14.47 9.55 -33.09
C SER A 73 -13.77 8.37 -33.78
N TYR A 74 -12.44 8.44 -33.96
CA TYR A 74 -11.61 7.37 -34.53
C TYR A 74 -11.04 6.42 -33.46
N ARG A 75 -11.26 6.70 -32.18
CA ARG A 75 -10.70 5.92 -31.08
C ARG A 75 -11.79 5.21 -30.28
N CYS A 76 -11.54 3.96 -29.96
CA CYS A 76 -12.37 3.17 -29.06
C CYS A 76 -11.54 2.77 -27.83
N TYR A 77 -12.05 3.08 -26.64
CA TYR A 77 -11.42 2.71 -25.38
C TYR A 77 -12.00 1.38 -24.86
N PRO A 78 -11.17 0.55 -24.20
CA PRO A 78 -11.62 -0.72 -23.64
C PRO A 78 -12.60 -0.50 -22.49
N VAL A 79 -13.56 -1.40 -22.36
CA VAL A 79 -14.56 -1.41 -21.29
C VAL A 79 -14.23 -2.56 -20.34
N CYS A 80 -14.20 -2.25 -19.06
CA CYS A 80 -14.09 -3.22 -17.98
C CYS A 80 -15.44 -3.29 -17.25
N SER A 81 -15.89 -4.50 -16.94
CA SER A 81 -17.16 -4.75 -16.26
C SER A 81 -17.20 -4.19 -14.83
N ARG A 82 -16.03 -4.06 -14.22
CA ARG A 82 -15.80 -3.39 -12.93
C ARG A 82 -14.69 -2.37 -13.08
N GLU A 83 -14.70 -1.37 -12.21
CA GLU A 83 -13.63 -0.37 -12.15
C GLU A 83 -12.30 -1.00 -11.72
N CYS A 84 -11.20 -0.62 -12.38
CA CYS A 84 -9.86 -1.06 -12.03
C CYS A 84 -9.31 -0.22 -10.87
N LEU A 85 -9.41 -0.72 -9.63
CA LEU A 85 -8.90 -0.02 -8.45
C LEU A 85 -7.37 0.05 -8.49
N ASN A 86 -6.82 1.27 -8.43
CA ASN A 86 -5.38 1.57 -8.60
C ASN A 86 -4.77 1.06 -9.92
N GLY A 87 -5.60 0.98 -10.96
CA GLY A 87 -5.18 0.57 -12.29
C GLY A 87 -5.93 1.29 -13.40
N LYS A 88 -5.73 0.82 -14.62
CA LYS A 88 -6.43 1.30 -15.82
C LYS A 88 -6.90 0.12 -16.65
N CYS A 89 -8.08 0.25 -17.25
CA CYS A 89 -8.56 -0.70 -18.23
C CYS A 89 -7.74 -0.54 -19.52
N THR A 90 -6.98 -1.55 -19.90
CA THR A 90 -6.08 -1.51 -21.08
C THR A 90 -6.54 -2.42 -22.21
N ALA A 91 -7.36 -3.41 -21.90
CA ALA A 91 -8.12 -4.24 -22.85
C ALA A 91 -9.46 -4.62 -22.21
N PRO A 92 -10.44 -5.15 -22.98
CA PRO A 92 -11.74 -5.54 -22.43
C PRO A 92 -11.58 -6.47 -21.24
N ASP A 93 -12.11 -6.07 -20.08
CA ASP A 93 -11.99 -6.78 -18.80
C ASP A 93 -10.54 -7.05 -18.33
N VAL A 94 -9.56 -6.30 -18.82
CA VAL A 94 -8.16 -6.39 -18.42
C VAL A 94 -7.71 -5.10 -17.76
N CYS A 95 -7.44 -5.17 -16.46
CA CYS A 95 -6.84 -4.10 -15.68
C CYS A 95 -5.30 -4.24 -15.67
N SER A 96 -4.62 -3.14 -16.02
CA SER A 96 -3.19 -2.98 -15.79
C SER A 96 -2.96 -2.05 -14.61
N CYS A 97 -2.11 -2.47 -13.67
CA CYS A 97 -1.84 -1.72 -12.45
C CYS A 97 -1.00 -0.47 -12.72
N ASN A 98 -1.24 0.57 -11.93
CA ASN A 98 -0.39 1.77 -11.95
C ASN A 98 1.01 1.45 -11.41
N TYR A 99 1.96 2.33 -11.69
CA TYR A 99 3.34 2.19 -11.19
C TYR A 99 3.37 2.05 -9.66
N GLY A 100 4.12 1.07 -9.15
CA GLY A 100 4.21 0.77 -7.71
C GLY A 100 3.04 -0.05 -7.16
N TYR A 101 2.16 -0.58 -8.03
CA TYR A 101 1.08 -1.48 -7.65
C TYR A 101 1.20 -2.82 -8.39
N GLU A 102 0.72 -3.88 -7.76
CA GLU A 102 0.67 -5.23 -8.30
C GLU A 102 -0.75 -5.79 -8.26
N LYS A 103 -1.06 -6.69 -9.18
CA LYS A 103 -2.39 -7.27 -9.31
C LYS A 103 -2.71 -8.11 -8.07
N ASP A 104 -3.91 -7.93 -7.52
CA ASP A 104 -4.39 -8.76 -6.43
C ASP A 104 -4.60 -10.21 -6.90
N ASN A 105 -4.26 -11.16 -6.03
CA ASN A 105 -4.31 -12.59 -6.36
C ASN A 105 -5.74 -13.15 -6.43
N LEU A 106 -6.70 -12.48 -5.78
CA LEU A 106 -8.10 -12.91 -5.68
C LEU A 106 -9.02 -12.05 -6.57
N ASP A 107 -8.70 -10.77 -6.75
CA ASP A 107 -9.50 -9.83 -7.54
C ASP A 107 -8.70 -9.21 -8.69
N SER A 108 -8.97 -9.65 -9.92
CA SER A 108 -8.27 -9.16 -11.11
C SER A 108 -8.51 -7.68 -11.44
N TYR A 109 -9.52 -7.05 -10.82
CA TYR A 109 -9.82 -5.62 -10.96
C TYR A 109 -9.18 -4.77 -9.88
N ARG A 110 -8.43 -5.37 -8.95
CA ARG A 110 -7.75 -4.67 -7.86
C ARG A 110 -6.25 -4.75 -8.02
N CYS A 111 -5.59 -3.62 -7.80
CA CYS A 111 -4.16 -3.53 -7.69
C CYS A 111 -3.78 -3.06 -6.28
N ASN A 112 -2.96 -3.86 -5.60
CA ASN A 112 -2.48 -3.58 -4.25
C ASN A 112 -1.13 -2.83 -4.32
N PRO A 113 -0.89 -1.87 -3.41
CA PRO A 113 0.36 -1.15 -3.38
C PRO A 113 1.52 -2.07 -3.02
N VAL A 114 2.69 -1.79 -3.59
CA VAL A 114 3.92 -2.54 -3.32
C VAL A 114 4.81 -1.72 -2.40
N CYS A 115 5.34 -2.39 -1.38
CA CYS A 115 6.37 -1.87 -0.50
C CYS A 115 7.59 -2.79 -0.59
N ARG A 116 8.78 -2.26 -0.88
CA ARG A 116 10.03 -3.03 -0.99
C ARG A 116 10.38 -3.88 0.23
N LYS A 117 9.92 -3.45 1.41
CA LYS A 117 9.98 -4.19 2.67
C LYS A 117 8.57 -4.30 3.22
N LYS A 118 8.30 -5.39 3.93
CA LYS A 118 7.05 -5.56 4.68
C LYS A 118 6.96 -4.49 5.77
N CYS A 119 5.81 -3.83 5.88
CA CYS A 119 5.51 -2.91 6.96
C CYS A 119 5.40 -3.69 8.29
N GLN A 120 6.21 -3.31 9.28
CA GLN A 120 6.18 -3.91 10.61
C GLN A 120 5.19 -3.14 11.50
N PHE A 121 4.18 -3.83 12.04
CA PHE A 121 3.06 -3.23 12.79
C PHE A 121 2.33 -2.14 12.00
N GLY A 122 2.06 -2.45 10.73
CA GLY A 122 1.35 -1.60 9.81
C GLY A 122 1.07 -2.28 8.49
N GLU A 123 0.41 -1.56 7.60
CA GLU A 123 0.02 -2.02 6.27
C GLU A 123 0.58 -1.11 5.17
N CYS A 124 0.88 -1.70 4.01
CA CYS A 124 1.26 -0.93 2.83
C CYS A 124 -0.02 -0.34 2.22
N THR A 125 -0.21 0.97 2.34
CA THR A 125 -1.45 1.66 1.91
C THR A 125 -1.27 2.42 0.60
N ALA A 126 -0.03 2.74 0.25
CA ALA A 126 0.36 3.31 -1.03
C ALA A 126 1.78 2.84 -1.37
N PRO A 127 2.25 2.97 -2.63
CA PRO A 127 3.56 2.50 -3.02
C PRO A 127 4.65 3.09 -2.13
N GLU A 128 5.45 2.20 -1.52
CA GLU A 128 6.51 2.55 -0.56
C GLU A 128 6.05 3.31 0.71
N ILE A 129 4.74 3.34 0.99
CA ILE A 129 4.14 4.03 2.15
C ILE A 129 3.48 2.99 3.06
N CYS A 130 4.05 2.86 4.27
CA CYS A 130 3.46 2.13 5.37
C CYS A 130 2.60 3.05 6.24
N SER A 131 1.36 2.65 6.49
CA SER A 131 0.50 3.21 7.53
C SER A 131 0.54 2.30 8.75
N CYS A 132 0.81 2.88 9.91
CA CYS A 132 0.94 2.13 11.16
C CYS A 132 -0.42 1.69 11.69
N ASP A 133 -0.43 0.55 12.37
CA ASP A 133 -1.61 0.04 13.08
C ASP A 133 -1.97 0.97 14.25
N ASP A 134 -3.19 0.86 14.76
CA ASP A 134 -3.65 1.66 15.90
C ASP A 134 -2.74 1.47 17.13
N GLY A 135 -2.33 2.58 17.74
CA GLY A 135 -1.40 2.59 18.87
C GLY A 135 0.08 2.48 18.47
N TYR A 136 0.40 2.57 17.17
CA TYR A 136 1.77 2.65 16.67
C TYR A 136 2.02 3.96 15.91
N GLU A 137 3.26 4.42 15.93
CA GLU A 137 3.73 5.59 15.17
C GLU A 137 4.90 5.24 14.26
N LYS A 138 5.07 5.99 13.19
CA LYS A 138 6.13 5.74 12.21
C LYS A 138 7.51 5.93 12.84
N ASP A 139 8.39 4.96 12.64
CA ASP A 139 9.79 5.08 13.06
C ASP A 139 10.49 6.19 12.26
N THR A 140 11.37 6.94 12.94
CA THR A 140 12.06 8.11 12.36
C THR A 140 13.26 7.74 11.49
N LEU A 141 13.77 6.50 11.62
CA LEU A 141 14.93 5.98 10.91
C LEU A 141 14.53 4.96 9.83
N ASP A 142 13.49 4.15 10.08
CA ASP A 142 12.96 3.17 9.12
C ASP A 142 11.50 3.43 8.77
N SER A 143 11.25 3.92 7.54
CA SER A 143 9.91 4.19 7.06
C SER A 143 8.98 2.98 6.92
N TYR A 144 9.52 1.75 7.05
CA TYR A 144 8.75 0.50 7.04
C TYR A 144 8.48 -0.05 8.44
N SER A 145 8.98 0.61 9.48
CA SER A 145 8.77 0.19 10.86
C SER A 145 7.83 1.16 11.56
N CYS A 146 6.94 0.60 12.36
CA CYS A 146 6.08 1.34 13.26
C CYS A 146 6.40 0.94 14.70
N ASN A 147 6.66 1.94 15.54
CA ASN A 147 6.99 1.77 16.94
C ASN A 147 5.73 1.89 17.81
N PRO A 148 5.60 1.08 18.87
CA PRO A 148 4.46 1.18 19.77
C PRO A 148 4.49 2.51 20.53
N ILE A 149 3.31 3.10 20.70
CA ILE A 149 3.11 4.32 21.47
C ILE A 149 2.80 3.94 22.93
N CYS A 150 3.43 4.64 23.86
CA CYS A 150 3.10 4.58 25.28
C CYS A 150 2.85 6.02 25.75
N ILE A 151 1.67 6.33 26.32
CA ILE A 151 1.34 7.70 26.79
C ILE A 151 2.35 8.24 27.81
N LYS A 152 2.96 7.35 28.59
CA LYS A 152 4.03 7.65 29.53
C LYS A 152 5.28 6.88 29.12
N LYS A 153 6.42 7.51 29.30
CA LYS A 153 7.71 6.85 29.07
C LYS A 153 7.90 5.70 30.06
N CYS A 154 8.25 4.52 29.55
CA CYS A 154 8.62 3.37 30.37
C CYS A 154 9.91 3.68 31.18
N GLN A 155 9.80 3.79 32.50
CA GLN A 155 10.94 3.99 33.39
C GLN A 155 11.66 2.65 33.61
N ASN A 156 12.96 2.59 33.30
CA ASN A 156 13.77 1.36 33.33
C ASN A 156 13.21 0.20 32.48
N GLY A 157 12.54 0.55 31.38
CA GLY A 157 11.99 -0.39 30.42
C GLY A 157 11.90 0.20 29.03
N LYS A 158 11.28 -0.54 28.11
CA LYS A 158 11.00 -0.12 26.74
C LYS A 158 9.52 -0.32 26.42
N CYS A 159 8.94 0.56 25.61
CA CYS A 159 7.60 0.34 25.06
C CYS A 159 7.69 -0.84 24.09
N SER A 160 6.99 -1.92 24.40
CA SER A 160 7.09 -3.21 23.70
C SER A 160 5.85 -3.53 22.87
N ALA A 161 4.70 -3.00 23.28
CA ALA A 161 3.45 -2.96 22.54
C ALA A 161 2.68 -1.68 22.98
N PRO A 162 1.59 -1.29 22.29
CA PRO A 162 0.83 -0.10 22.66
C PRO A 162 0.45 -0.13 24.14
N GLU A 163 0.81 0.92 24.86
CA GLU A 163 0.60 1.06 26.31
C GLU A 163 1.22 -0.04 27.20
N ALA A 164 2.14 -0.84 26.66
CA ALA A 164 2.76 -1.96 27.36
C ALA A 164 4.29 -1.83 27.44
N CYS A 165 4.78 -1.59 28.65
CA CYS A 165 6.20 -1.56 28.95
C CYS A 165 6.76 -2.96 29.26
N SER A 166 7.88 -3.29 28.61
CA SER A 166 8.74 -4.42 28.99
C SER A 166 9.91 -3.90 29.81
N CYS A 167 10.13 -4.45 30.99
CA CYS A 167 11.21 -4.04 31.88
C CYS A 167 12.58 -4.51 31.36
N ASN A 168 13.62 -3.72 31.63
CA ASN A 168 14.99 -4.11 31.32
C ASN A 168 15.45 -5.25 32.25
N TYR A 169 16.52 -5.94 31.89
CA TYR A 169 17.07 -7.02 32.71
C TYR A 169 17.38 -6.56 34.15
N GLY A 170 16.95 -7.34 35.13
CA GLY A 170 17.09 -7.02 36.56
C GLY A 170 16.03 -6.06 37.10
N TYR A 171 14.99 -5.74 36.32
CA TYR A 171 13.85 -4.95 36.76
C TYR A 171 12.54 -5.72 36.59
N GLU A 172 11.57 -5.43 37.45
CA GLU A 172 10.22 -6.00 37.41
C GLU A 172 9.15 -4.90 37.35
N LYS A 173 7.98 -5.23 36.82
CA LYS A 173 6.90 -4.26 36.65
C LYS A 173 6.35 -3.84 38.02
N ASP A 174 6.15 -2.54 38.23
CA ASP A 174 5.51 -2.02 39.44
C ASP A 174 4.04 -2.45 39.48
N ASN A 175 3.55 -2.79 40.68
CA ASN A 175 2.18 -3.29 40.88
C ASN A 175 1.11 -2.20 40.70
N LEU A 176 1.46 -0.93 40.82
CA LEU A 176 0.55 0.22 40.76
C LEU A 176 0.73 1.03 39.47
N ASP A 177 1.94 1.09 38.93
CA ASP A 177 2.25 1.84 37.71
C ASP A 177 2.85 0.94 36.63
N SER A 178 2.05 0.62 35.61
CA SER A 178 2.47 -0.23 34.49
C SER A 178 3.60 0.34 33.63
N TYR A 179 3.92 1.64 33.76
CA TYR A 179 5.00 2.30 33.06
C TYR A 179 6.29 2.36 33.88
N LYS A 180 6.28 1.83 35.09
CA LYS A 180 7.43 1.84 35.99
C LYS A 180 7.96 0.43 36.19
N CYS A 181 9.26 0.28 36.00
CA CYS A 181 9.98 -0.94 36.33
C CYS A 181 10.89 -0.70 37.54
N ASN A 182 10.63 -1.44 38.62
CA ASN A 182 11.39 -1.38 39.85
C ASN A 182 12.59 -2.32 39.78
N PRO A 183 13.76 -1.91 40.31
CA PRO A 183 14.93 -2.78 40.33
C PRO A 183 14.70 -3.96 41.27
N VAL A 184 15.17 -5.14 40.86
CA VAL A 184 15.13 -6.36 41.63
C VAL A 184 16.46 -6.53 42.36
N CYS A 185 16.37 -6.88 43.64
CA CYS A 185 17.50 -7.24 44.47
C CYS A 185 17.26 -8.65 45.01
N SER A 186 18.22 -9.56 44.85
CA SER A 186 18.11 -10.96 45.29
C SER A 186 17.83 -11.11 46.80
N LYS A 187 18.21 -10.11 47.60
CA LYS A 187 17.89 -10.00 49.02
C LYS A 187 17.30 -8.63 49.34
N GLU A 188 16.51 -8.56 50.39
CA GLU A 188 15.94 -7.30 50.88
C GLU A 188 17.04 -6.35 51.39
N CYS A 189 17.00 -5.09 50.97
CA CYS A 189 17.93 -4.05 51.40
C CYS A 189 17.59 -3.57 52.83
N GLN A 190 18.24 -4.15 53.84
CA GLN A 190 18.02 -3.78 55.25
C GLN A 190 18.48 -2.34 55.50
N ASN A 191 17.59 -1.49 56.03
CA ASN A 191 17.81 -0.05 56.23
C ASN A 191 18.20 0.72 54.95
N GLY A 192 17.84 0.18 53.79
CA GLY A 192 18.09 0.79 52.49
C GLY A 192 16.89 0.65 51.56
N LYS A 193 17.14 0.92 50.28
CA LYS A 193 16.21 0.66 49.17
C LYS A 193 17.00 0.15 47.98
N CYS A 194 16.42 -0.80 47.24
CA CYS A 194 16.99 -1.24 45.96
C CYS A 194 16.92 -0.06 44.97
N SER A 195 18.07 0.44 44.54
CA SER A 195 18.17 1.63 43.68
C SER A 195 18.54 1.29 42.24
N ALA A 196 19.21 0.16 42.04
CA ALA A 196 19.47 -0.49 40.75
C ALA A 196 19.52 -2.02 40.97
N PRO A 197 19.51 -2.84 39.90
CA PRO A 197 19.52 -4.30 40.05
C PRO A 197 20.71 -4.76 40.89
N GLU A 198 20.45 -5.55 41.93
CA GLU A 198 21.44 -6.01 42.92
C GLU A 198 22.17 -4.89 43.70
N VAL A 199 21.70 -3.64 43.64
CA VAL A 199 22.32 -2.49 44.31
C VAL A 199 21.38 -1.86 45.34
N CYS A 200 21.78 -1.95 46.62
CA CYS A 200 21.12 -1.25 47.72
C CYS A 200 21.74 0.14 47.95
N SER A 201 20.88 1.16 48.03
CA SER A 201 21.21 2.48 48.53
C SER A 201 20.71 2.64 49.97
N CYS A 202 21.60 3.01 50.88
CA CYS A 202 21.28 3.18 52.28
C CYS A 202 20.47 4.45 52.55
N LYS A 203 19.60 4.39 53.56
CA LYS A 203 18.86 5.58 54.03
C LYS A 203 19.83 6.58 54.68
N TYR A 204 19.41 7.84 54.81
CA TYR A 204 20.22 8.87 55.47
C TYR A 204 20.66 8.41 56.88
N GLY A 205 21.93 8.63 57.21
CA GLY A 205 22.53 8.17 58.45
C GLY A 205 22.94 6.69 58.46
N TYR A 206 22.82 5.96 57.34
CA TYR A 206 23.32 4.58 57.22
C TYR A 206 24.37 4.45 56.11
N GLU A 207 25.35 3.58 56.33
CA GLU A 207 26.41 3.24 55.38
C GLU A 207 26.40 1.74 55.05
N LYS A 208 26.93 1.38 53.87
CA LYS A 208 26.91 0.01 53.36
C LYS A 208 27.80 -0.89 54.21
N ASP A 209 27.31 -2.06 54.60
CA ASP A 209 28.10 -3.05 55.33
C ASP A 209 29.25 -3.59 54.45
N SER A 210 30.41 -3.82 55.07
CA SER A 210 31.64 -4.22 54.37
C SER A 210 31.60 -5.67 53.86
N LEU A 211 30.73 -6.50 54.41
CA LEU A 211 30.61 -7.93 54.12
C LEU A 211 29.30 -8.27 53.41
N ASP A 212 28.22 -7.54 53.69
CA ASP A 212 26.91 -7.74 53.06
C ASP A 212 26.43 -6.49 52.31
N SER A 213 26.49 -6.52 50.98
CA SER A 213 26.04 -5.42 50.14
C SER A 213 24.56 -5.09 50.24
N TYR A 214 23.76 -5.95 50.88
CA TYR A 214 22.33 -5.77 51.11
C TYR A 214 22.00 -5.17 52.48
N LYS A 215 23.01 -4.93 53.32
CA LYS A 215 22.84 -4.39 54.66
C LYS A 215 23.42 -3.00 54.78
N CYS A 216 22.64 -2.11 55.39
CA CYS A 216 23.07 -0.77 55.72
C CYS A 216 23.15 -0.62 57.25
N ASN A 217 24.35 -0.32 57.74
CA ASN A 217 24.64 -0.13 59.15
C ASN A 217 24.51 1.35 59.53
N PRO A 218 23.96 1.68 60.71
CA PRO A 218 23.82 3.06 61.15
C PRO A 218 25.17 3.70 61.43
N VAL A 219 25.32 4.97 61.04
CA VAL A 219 26.46 5.83 61.34
C VAL A 219 26.15 6.59 62.62
N CYS A 220 26.96 6.36 63.66
CA CYS A 220 26.85 7.05 64.94
C CYS A 220 28.03 8.03 65.11
N SER A 221 27.76 9.30 65.42
CA SER A 221 28.80 10.33 65.63
C SER A 221 29.52 10.21 66.97
N LYS A 222 28.97 9.44 67.92
CA LYS A 222 29.51 9.21 69.26
C LYS A 222 29.94 7.76 69.42
N GLU A 223 31.11 7.54 70.04
CA GLU A 223 31.58 6.19 70.37
C GLU A 223 30.59 5.50 71.32
N CYS A 224 29.97 4.41 70.85
CA CYS A 224 29.18 3.52 71.69
C CYS A 224 30.13 2.73 72.61
N GLN A 225 30.32 3.18 73.86
CA GLN A 225 31.01 2.38 74.86
C GLN A 225 30.15 1.17 75.25
N ASN A 226 30.63 -0.04 74.91
CA ASN A 226 30.00 -1.34 75.19
C ASN A 226 28.62 -1.60 74.53
N GLY A 227 28.31 -0.94 73.41
CA GLY A 227 27.04 -1.11 72.68
C GLY A 227 27.20 -1.25 71.17
N LYS A 228 26.20 -1.83 70.51
CA LYS A 228 26.06 -1.76 69.04
C LYS A 228 25.15 -0.59 68.68
N CYS A 229 25.61 0.29 67.80
CA CYS A 229 24.80 1.37 67.21
C CYS A 229 23.57 0.74 66.54
N SER A 230 22.37 1.04 67.05
CA SER A 230 21.11 0.44 66.59
C SER A 230 20.29 1.34 65.65
N ALA A 231 20.57 2.65 65.64
CA ALA A 231 19.96 3.64 64.75
C ALA A 231 20.90 4.86 64.55
N PRO A 232 20.79 5.60 63.44
CA PRO A 232 21.53 6.83 63.21
C PRO A 232 21.07 7.96 64.14
N GLU A 233 21.94 8.95 64.34
CA GLU A 233 21.59 10.22 65.00
C GLU A 233 20.78 11.17 64.10
#